data_AF-D9Q1G2-F1
#
_entry.id   AF-D9Q1G2-F1
#
_cell.length_a   1.000
_cell.length_b   1.000
_cell.length_c   1.000
_cell.angle_alpha   90.00
_cell.angle_beta   90.00
_cell.angle_gamma   90.00
#
_symmetry.space_group_name_H-M   'P 1'
#
loop_
_entity.id
_entity.type
_entity.pdbx_description
1 polymer ?
#
loop_
_entity_poly.entity_id
_entity_poly.type
_entity_poly.pdbx_seq_one_letter_code
_entity_poly.pdbx_strand_id
1 'polypeptide(L)'
;MSQELEGIRRLRSGALYMIIVPLLLMLLPAVVALGFGLTGYPRTIVGPGMVHVRYVSYGGAAALGALTAAVALGVVSLVLMVLSFVNLREGFSMLALAGRGGLTGSAGVIVVLVGILIVIVGALLSLIGGLLLIMVGLVIIVVGYIFIGVGFFEVGSSYNNGILEAGGILVAIPLLITSFVGLIFCYVGLGEVETKLGTQAAGSKS
;
A
#
# COMPACT_ATOMS: atom_id res chain seq x y z
N MET A 1 -28.15 6.25 3.27
CA MET A 1 -28.04 4.81 2.95
C MET A 1 -27.27 4.50 1.67
N SER A 2 -27.64 5.00 0.47
CA SER A 2 -26.83 4.75 -0.75
C SER A 2 -25.41 5.34 -0.68
N GLN A 3 -25.28 6.55 -0.11
CA GLN A 3 -23.98 7.19 0.10
C GLN A 3 -23.10 6.47 1.14
N GLU A 4 -23.70 5.88 2.18
CA GLU A 4 -22.97 5.08 3.17
C GLU A 4 -22.42 3.79 2.57
N LEU A 5 -23.24 3.07 1.81
CA LEU A 5 -22.83 1.84 1.13
C LEU A 5 -21.69 2.11 0.13
N GLU A 6 -21.79 3.19 -0.64
CA GLU A 6 -20.74 3.63 -1.56
C GLU A 6 -19.45 4.02 -0.81
N GLY A 7 -19.59 4.73 0.32
CA GLY A 7 -18.47 5.07 1.20
C GLY A 7 -17.72 3.84 1.70
N ILE A 8 -18.43 2.82 2.18
CA ILE A 8 -17.86 1.55 2.63
C ILE A 8 -17.17 0.81 1.48
N ARG A 9 -17.77 0.77 0.29
CA ARG A 9 -17.16 0.15 -0.90
C ARG A 9 -15.84 0.81 -1.29
N ARG A 10 -15.78 2.14 -1.26
CA ARG A 10 -14.55 2.88 -1.54
C ARG A 10 -13.49 2.66 -0.47
N LEU A 11 -13.87 2.63 0.81
CA LEU A 11 -12.97 2.26 1.89
C LEU A 11 -12.40 0.85 1.72
N ARG A 12 -13.24 -0.12 1.33
CA ARG A 12 -12.83 -1.50 1.10
C ARG A 12 -11.86 -1.61 -0.08
N SER A 13 -12.17 -0.93 -1.19
CA SER A 13 -11.28 -0.86 -2.35
C SER A 13 -9.95 -0.18 -2.00
N GLY A 14 -9.99 0.91 -1.23
CA GLY A 14 -8.80 1.61 -0.77
C GLY A 14 -7.92 0.76 0.15
N ALA A 15 -8.53 0.05 1.11
CA ALA A 15 -7.83 -0.89 1.99
C ALA A 15 -7.19 -2.05 1.20
N LEU A 16 -7.89 -2.57 0.18
CA LEU A 16 -7.34 -3.61 -0.71
C LEU A 16 -6.06 -3.12 -1.40
N TYR A 17 -6.06 -1.90 -1.93
CA TYR A 17 -4.87 -1.34 -2.57
C TYR A 17 -3.72 -1.12 -1.58
N MET A 18 -4.01 -0.73 -0.32
CA MET A 18 -2.99 -0.68 0.73
C MET A 18 -2.36 -2.03 1.08
N ILE A 19 -3.06 -3.14 0.85
CA ILE A 19 -2.51 -4.49 1.03
C ILE A 19 -1.67 -4.90 -0.19
N ILE A 20 -2.19 -4.65 -1.40
CA ILE A 20 -1.56 -5.09 -2.66
C ILE A 20 -0.27 -4.31 -2.95
N VAL A 21 -0.26 -2.98 -2.75
CA VAL A 21 0.88 -2.12 -3.11
C VAL A 21 2.19 -2.54 -2.42
N PRO A 22 2.25 -2.75 -1.09
CA PRO A 22 3.46 -3.23 -0.43
C PRO A 22 3.93 -4.59 -0.93
N LEU A 23 2.99 -5.52 -1.20
CA LEU A 23 3.33 -6.84 -1.75
C LEU A 23 3.96 -6.71 -3.14
N LEU A 24 3.42 -5.83 -3.99
CA LEU A 24 3.93 -5.57 -5.34
C LEU A 24 5.32 -4.94 -5.29
N LEU A 25 5.52 -3.98 -4.38
CA LEU A 25 6.83 -3.36 -4.14
C LEU A 25 7.86 -4.34 -3.57
N MET A 26 7.44 -5.32 -2.76
CA MET A 26 8.34 -6.35 -2.24
C MET A 26 8.92 -7.26 -3.35
N LEU A 27 8.23 -7.38 -4.49
CA LEU A 27 8.73 -8.13 -5.65
C LEU A 27 9.83 -7.41 -6.43
N LEU A 28 9.93 -6.07 -6.35
CA LEU A 28 10.97 -5.29 -7.05
C LEU A 28 12.40 -5.78 -6.79
N PRO A 29 12.87 -5.91 -5.53
CA PRO A 29 14.22 -6.39 -5.27
C PRO A 29 14.45 -7.80 -5.78
N ALA A 30 13.43 -8.67 -5.76
CA ALA A 30 13.52 -10.02 -6.31
C ALA A 30 13.66 -10.03 -7.83
N VAL A 31 12.89 -9.20 -8.55
CA VAL A 31 12.98 -9.07 -10.01
C VAL A 31 14.35 -8.53 -10.44
N VAL A 32 14.86 -7.51 -9.72
CA VAL A 32 16.19 -6.97 -9.95
C VAL A 32 17.25 -8.03 -9.64
N ALA A 33 17.18 -8.71 -8.50
CA ALA A 33 18.14 -9.75 -8.11
C ALA A 33 18.17 -10.94 -9.09
N LEU A 34 17.03 -11.38 -9.61
CA LEU A 34 16.98 -12.41 -10.64
C LEU A 34 17.58 -11.94 -11.97
N GLY A 35 17.27 -10.71 -12.37
CA GLY A 35 17.83 -10.08 -13.57
C GLY A 35 19.34 -9.99 -13.57
N PHE A 36 19.91 -9.52 -12.46
CA PHE A 36 21.35 -9.37 -12.29
C PHE A 36 22.04 -10.69 -11.90
N GLY A 37 21.37 -11.58 -11.16
CA GLY A 37 21.90 -12.87 -10.72
C GLY A 37 22.07 -13.90 -11.85
N LEU A 38 21.30 -13.78 -12.94
CA LEU A 38 21.42 -14.63 -14.13
C LEU A 38 22.56 -14.20 -15.08
N THR A 39 23.26 -13.10 -14.79
CA THR A 39 24.26 -12.51 -15.71
C THR A 39 25.63 -13.18 -15.69
N GLY A 40 25.90 -14.09 -14.74
CA GLY A 40 27.17 -14.80 -14.70
C GLY A 40 27.11 -16.09 -13.90
N TYR A 41 26.93 -17.22 -14.59
CA TYR A 41 27.20 -18.54 -14.04
C TYR A 41 28.45 -19.14 -14.72
N PRO A 42 29.38 -19.74 -13.95
CA PRO A 42 30.54 -20.38 -14.54
C PRO A 42 30.07 -21.58 -15.38
N ARG A 43 30.33 -21.54 -16.69
CA ARG A 43 30.11 -22.70 -17.55
C ARG A 43 31.44 -23.39 -17.74
N THR A 44 31.60 -24.56 -17.13
CA THR A 44 32.76 -25.42 -17.33
C THR A 44 32.61 -26.11 -18.69
N ILE A 45 33.49 -25.78 -19.63
CA ILE A 45 33.54 -26.48 -20.92
C ILE A 45 34.72 -27.45 -20.83
N VAL A 46 34.40 -28.75 -20.81
CA VAL A 46 35.42 -29.81 -20.78
C VAL A 46 35.76 -30.17 -22.22
N GLY A 47 36.98 -29.84 -22.64
CA GLY A 47 37.56 -30.26 -23.93
C GLY A 47 38.67 -31.29 -23.73
N PRO A 48 39.15 -31.94 -24.80
CA PRO A 48 40.24 -32.92 -24.71
C PRO A 48 41.51 -32.24 -24.19
N GLY A 49 41.94 -32.60 -22.97
CA GLY A 49 43.22 -32.20 -22.38
C GLY A 49 43.25 -30.85 -21.63
N MET A 50 42.18 -30.04 -21.60
CA MET A 50 42.13 -28.80 -20.79
C MET A 50 40.71 -28.47 -20.31
N VAL A 51 40.60 -28.06 -19.03
CA VAL A 51 39.37 -27.50 -18.46
C VAL A 51 39.43 -25.98 -18.58
N HIS A 52 38.58 -25.39 -19.42
CA HIS A 52 38.42 -23.94 -19.50
C HIS A 52 37.15 -23.52 -18.75
N VAL A 53 37.32 -22.73 -17.69
CA VAL A 53 36.20 -22.04 -17.04
C VAL A 53 35.97 -20.74 -17.80
N ARG A 54 34.92 -20.68 -18.62
CA ARG A 54 34.54 -19.46 -19.33
C ARG A 54 33.36 -18.81 -18.60
N TYR A 55 33.52 -17.55 -18.24
CA TYR A 55 32.40 -16.71 -17.83
C TYR A 55 31.59 -16.38 -19.08
N VAL A 56 30.42 -17.01 -19.22
CA VAL A 56 29.46 -16.65 -20.25
C VAL A 56 28.57 -15.56 -19.64
N SER A 57 28.79 -14.31 -20.05
CA SER A 57 27.95 -13.19 -19.64
C SER A 57 26.80 -13.01 -20.62
N TYR A 58 25.57 -13.19 -20.13
CA TYR A 58 24.35 -12.74 -20.83
C TYR A 58 24.01 -11.27 -20.48
N GLY A 59 25.02 -10.50 -20.04
CA GLY A 59 24.90 -9.32 -19.18
C GLY A 59 24.17 -8.09 -19.74
N GLY A 60 23.77 -8.08 -21.02
CA GLY A 60 23.01 -6.97 -21.60
C GLY A 60 21.49 -7.19 -21.56
N ALA A 61 21.01 -8.26 -22.22
CA ALA A 61 19.58 -8.44 -22.45
C ALA A 61 18.81 -8.82 -21.18
N ALA A 62 19.38 -9.65 -20.30
CA ALA A 62 18.72 -10.05 -19.05
C ALA A 62 18.62 -8.88 -18.06
N ALA A 63 19.66 -8.05 -17.97
CA ALA A 63 19.67 -6.85 -17.14
C ALA A 63 18.66 -5.79 -17.66
N LEU A 64 18.59 -5.57 -18.97
CA LEU A 64 17.60 -4.68 -19.58
C LEU A 64 16.17 -5.20 -19.40
N GLY A 65 15.95 -6.51 -19.53
CA GLY A 65 14.66 -7.14 -19.25
C GLY A 65 14.20 -6.95 -17.81
N ALA A 66 15.12 -7.08 -16.84
CA ALA A 66 14.80 -6.87 -15.44
C ALA A 66 14.56 -5.40 -15.10
N LEU A 67 15.30 -4.47 -15.69
CA LEU A 67 15.07 -3.03 -15.52
C LEU A 67 13.71 -2.62 -16.10
N THR A 68 13.36 -3.09 -17.29
CA THR A 68 12.06 -2.80 -17.90
C THR A 68 10.90 -3.38 -17.07
N ALA A 69 11.03 -4.62 -16.57
CA ALA A 69 10.05 -5.21 -15.67
C ALA A 69 9.93 -4.45 -14.34
N ALA A 70 11.05 -4.03 -13.74
CA ALA A 70 11.07 -3.26 -12.51
C ALA A 70 10.41 -1.88 -12.67
N VAL A 71 10.67 -1.20 -13.80
CA VAL A 71 10.01 0.08 -14.13
C VAL A 71 8.50 -0.12 -14.30
N ALA A 72 8.08 -1.14 -15.05
CA ALA A 72 6.65 -1.43 -15.24
C ALA A 72 5.94 -1.72 -13.90
N LEU A 73 6.53 -2.55 -13.03
CA LEU A 73 6.01 -2.85 -11.70
C LEU A 73 5.96 -1.59 -10.82
N GLY A 74 6.98 -0.74 -10.89
CA GLY A 74 7.02 0.53 -10.17
C GLY A 74 5.88 1.47 -10.58
N VAL A 75 5.63 1.60 -11.89
CA VAL A 75 4.52 2.43 -12.40
C VAL A 75 3.17 1.87 -11.97
N VAL A 76 2.95 0.56 -12.06
CA VAL A 76 1.69 -0.07 -11.61
C VAL A 76 1.48 0.14 -10.12
N SER A 77 2.53 -0.04 -9.31
CA SER A 77 2.49 0.18 -7.86
C SER A 77 2.13 1.63 -7.52
N LEU A 78 2.68 2.59 -8.27
CA LEU A 78 2.40 4.02 -8.08
C LEU A 78 0.94 4.36 -8.40
N VAL A 79 0.39 3.83 -9.51
CA VAL A 79 -1.01 4.03 -9.87
C VAL A 79 -1.94 3.48 -8.78
N LEU A 80 -1.69 2.25 -8.33
CA LEU A 80 -2.48 1.62 -7.27
C LEU A 80 -2.37 2.39 -5.94
N MET A 81 -1.19 2.93 -5.62
CA MET A 81 -0.99 3.76 -4.43
C MET A 81 -1.85 5.04 -4.49
N VAL A 82 -1.88 5.72 -5.64
CA VAL A 82 -2.73 6.91 -5.83
C VAL A 82 -4.21 6.55 -5.69
N LEU A 83 -4.65 5.46 -6.34
CA LEU A 83 -6.03 4.97 -6.23
C LEU A 83 -6.39 4.58 -4.79
N SER A 84 -5.44 4.05 -4.03
CA SER A 84 -5.59 3.73 -2.62
C SER A 84 -5.99 4.97 -1.82
N PHE A 85 -5.20 6.04 -1.90
CA PHE A 85 -5.44 7.25 -1.11
C PHE A 85 -6.71 7.99 -1.54
N VAL A 86 -6.99 8.05 -2.84
CA VAL A 86 -8.22 8.66 -3.36
C VAL A 86 -9.45 7.94 -2.82
N ASN A 87 -9.49 6.61 -2.92
CA ASN A 87 -10.64 5.83 -2.47
C ASN A 87 -10.82 5.86 -0.95
N LEU A 88 -9.73 5.85 -0.18
CA LEU A 88 -9.81 6.00 1.28
C LEU A 88 -10.35 7.38 1.67
N ARG A 89 -9.82 8.46 1.09
CA ARG A 89 -10.25 9.82 1.38
C ARG A 89 -11.73 10.01 1.05
N GLU A 90 -12.15 9.58 -0.14
CA GLU A 90 -13.54 9.71 -0.55
C GLU A 90 -14.46 8.85 0.30
N GLY A 91 -14.08 7.60 0.59
CA GLY A 91 -14.87 6.71 1.46
C GLY A 91 -15.03 7.26 2.87
N PHE A 92 -13.95 7.73 3.50
CA PHE A 92 -13.99 8.40 4.81
C PHE A 92 -14.81 9.68 4.78
N SER A 93 -14.68 10.51 3.73
CA SER A 93 -15.46 11.73 3.59
C SER A 93 -16.96 11.45 3.46
N MET A 94 -17.35 10.39 2.74
CA MET A 94 -18.76 9.99 2.60
C MET A 94 -19.34 9.48 3.93
N LEU A 95 -18.56 8.72 4.71
CA LEU A 95 -18.97 8.26 6.04
C LEU A 95 -19.04 9.40 7.07
N ALA A 96 -18.12 10.37 6.98
CA ALA A 96 -18.14 11.55 7.82
C ALA A 96 -19.43 12.37 7.60
N LEU A 97 -19.84 12.55 6.34
CA LEU A 97 -21.11 13.21 5.99
C LEU A 97 -22.34 12.43 6.48
N ALA A 98 -22.24 11.11 6.59
CA ALA A 98 -23.30 10.27 7.13
C ALA A 98 -23.32 10.20 8.68
N GLY A 99 -22.39 10.89 9.36
CA GLY A 99 -22.27 10.85 10.82
C GLY A 99 -21.74 9.51 11.36
N ARG A 100 -21.08 8.71 10.51
CA ARG A 100 -20.59 7.35 10.83
C ARG A 100 -19.09 7.30 11.16
N GLY A 101 -18.50 8.44 11.52
CA GLY A 101 -17.05 8.59 11.74
C GLY A 101 -16.26 8.76 10.44
N GLY A 102 -14.93 8.87 10.54
CA GLY A 102 -14.04 8.96 9.37
C GLY A 102 -13.44 10.34 9.09
N LEU A 103 -13.80 11.38 9.86
CA LEU A 103 -13.11 12.69 9.80
C LEU A 103 -11.61 12.52 10.08
N THR A 104 -11.27 11.74 11.10
CA THR A 104 -9.89 11.43 11.49
C THR A 104 -9.17 10.66 10.39
N GLY A 105 -9.83 9.67 9.77
CA GLY A 105 -9.28 8.89 8.66
C GLY A 105 -8.97 9.73 7.42
N SER A 106 -9.90 10.61 7.02
CA SER A 106 -9.71 11.55 5.90
C SER A 106 -8.57 12.53 6.18
N ALA A 107 -8.50 13.08 7.41
CA ALA A 107 -7.39 13.93 7.81
C ALA A 107 -6.05 13.16 7.75
N GLY A 108 -6.03 11.91 8.20
CA GLY A 108 -4.87 11.03 8.11
C GLY A 108 -4.36 10.85 6.68
N VAL A 109 -5.25 10.63 5.71
CA VAL A 109 -4.86 10.54 4.29
C VAL A 109 -4.19 11.83 3.81
N ILE A 110 -4.73 13.00 4.19
CA ILE A 110 -4.13 14.30 3.82
C ILE A 110 -2.74 14.44 4.47
N VAL A 111 -2.60 14.07 5.74
CA VAL A 111 -1.32 14.10 6.46
C VAL A 111 -0.29 13.20 5.77
N VAL A 112 -0.68 11.99 5.34
CA VAL A 112 0.22 11.12 4.56
C VAL A 112 0.66 11.77 3.25
N LEU A 113 -0.27 12.36 2.50
CA LEU A 113 0.05 13.04 1.23
C LEU A 113 1.02 14.22 1.43
N VAL A 114 0.80 15.02 2.48
CA VAL A 114 1.71 16.12 2.85
C VAL A 114 3.09 15.57 3.24
N GLY A 115 3.13 14.49 4.02
CA GLY A 115 4.37 13.81 4.39
C GLY A 115 5.15 13.30 3.17
N ILE A 116 4.47 12.67 2.21
CA ILE A 116 5.08 12.22 0.94
C ILE A 116 5.66 13.40 0.17
N LEU A 117 4.94 14.52 0.07
CA LEU A 117 5.44 15.72 -0.60
C LEU A 117 6.72 16.23 0.05
N ILE A 118 6.77 16.28 1.38
CA ILE A 118 7.96 16.69 2.15
C ILE A 118 9.14 15.74 1.88
N VAL A 119 8.90 14.43 1.84
CA VAL A 119 9.94 13.43 1.52
C VAL A 119 10.47 13.64 0.10
N ILE A 120 9.60 13.88 -0.89
CA ILE A 120 10.02 14.13 -2.27
C ILE A 120 10.90 15.39 -2.34
N VAL A 121 10.47 16.48 -1.71
CA VAL A 121 11.25 17.72 -1.65
C VAL A 121 12.59 17.49 -0.94
N GLY A 122 12.60 16.74 0.17
CA GLY A 122 13.82 16.36 0.88
C GLY A 122 14.78 15.51 0.04
N ALA A 123 14.25 14.57 -0.74
CA ALA A 123 15.03 13.73 -1.67
C ALA A 123 15.67 14.57 -2.78
N LEU A 124 14.94 15.52 -3.35
CA LEU A 124 15.47 16.45 -4.37
C LEU A 124 16.56 17.36 -3.80
N LEU A 125 16.43 17.77 -2.54
CA LEU A 125 17.41 18.62 -1.82
C LEU A 125 18.52 17.82 -1.13
N SER A 126 18.55 16.49 -1.29
CA SER A 126 19.48 15.61 -0.55
C SER A 126 20.95 15.98 -0.75
N LEU A 127 21.32 16.47 -1.94
CA LEU A 127 22.67 16.93 -2.28
C LEU A 127 23.14 18.15 -1.46
N ILE A 128 22.22 18.92 -0.86
CA ILE A 128 22.51 20.17 -0.11
C ILE A 128 22.09 20.02 1.37
N GLY A 129 21.81 18.80 1.84
CA GLY A 129 21.43 18.54 3.24
C GLY A 129 19.95 18.31 3.49
N GLY A 130 19.16 17.97 2.46
CA GLY A 130 17.74 17.62 2.57
C GLY A 130 17.39 16.39 3.44
N LEU A 131 18.39 15.72 4.04
CA LEU A 131 18.18 14.54 4.89
C LEU A 131 17.25 14.81 6.09
N LEU A 132 17.34 15.99 6.70
CA LEU A 132 16.44 16.38 7.79
C LEU A 132 14.98 16.47 7.34
N LEU A 133 14.73 17.02 6.15
CA LEU A 133 13.40 17.08 5.55
C LEU A 133 12.83 15.68 5.31
N ILE A 134 13.66 14.74 4.83
CA ILE A 134 13.26 13.33 4.67
C ILE A 134 12.84 12.74 6.01
N MET A 135 13.63 12.94 7.07
CA MET A 135 13.32 12.39 8.40
C MET A 135 12.01 12.97 8.96
N VAL A 136 11.80 14.29 8.84
CA VAL A 136 10.55 14.93 9.26
C VAL A 136 9.36 14.41 8.45
N GLY A 137 9.51 14.31 7.13
CA GLY A 137 8.47 13.77 6.25
C GLY A 137 8.10 12.33 6.61
N LEU A 138 9.07 11.47 6.92
CA LEU A 138 8.82 10.10 7.39
C LEU A 138 8.01 10.06 8.68
N VAL A 139 8.33 10.91 9.66
CA VAL A 139 7.55 11.01 10.91
C VAL A 139 6.11 11.43 10.63
N ILE A 140 5.91 12.42 9.76
CA ILE A 140 4.57 12.90 9.37
C ILE A 140 3.78 11.77 8.69
N ILE A 141 4.41 11.00 7.81
CA ILE A 141 3.77 9.84 7.16
C ILE A 141 3.31 8.82 8.21
N VAL A 142 4.16 8.50 9.19
CA VAL A 142 3.81 7.58 10.28
C VAL A 142 2.59 8.09 11.04
N VAL A 143 2.58 9.38 11.43
CA VAL A 143 1.42 9.99 12.10
C VAL A 143 0.16 9.93 11.24
N GLY A 144 0.28 10.16 9.93
CA GLY A 144 -0.82 10.04 8.99
C GLY A 144 -1.41 8.62 8.94
N TYR A 145 -0.57 7.58 8.94
CA TYR A 145 -1.02 6.19 9.02
C TYR A 145 -1.74 5.88 10.35
N ILE A 146 -1.27 6.45 11.47
CA ILE A 146 -1.97 6.31 12.76
C ILE A 146 -3.39 6.88 12.66
N PHE A 147 -3.56 8.06 12.07
CA PHE A 147 -4.87 8.67 11.88
C PHE A 147 -5.78 7.88 10.94
N ILE A 148 -5.22 7.25 9.88
CA ILE A 148 -5.95 6.33 9.02
C ILE A 148 -6.44 5.12 9.82
N GLY A 149 -5.59 4.53 10.67
CA GLY A 149 -5.96 3.43 11.57
C GLY A 149 -7.08 3.81 12.55
N VAL A 150 -6.97 4.97 13.19
CA VAL A 150 -8.03 5.52 14.07
C VAL A 150 -9.32 5.76 13.27
N GLY A 151 -9.22 6.24 12.03
CA GLY A 151 -10.37 6.37 11.13
C GLY A 151 -11.09 5.05 10.89
N PHE A 152 -10.37 3.95 10.68
CA PHE A 152 -10.99 2.62 10.57
C PHE A 152 -11.63 2.17 11.88
N PHE A 153 -11.00 2.45 13.02
CA PHE A 153 -11.55 2.14 14.34
C PHE A 153 -12.89 2.86 14.58
N GLU A 154 -12.97 4.16 14.28
CA GLU A 154 -14.21 4.95 14.40
C GLU A 154 -15.34 4.37 13.55
N VAL A 155 -15.04 3.98 12.31
CA VAL A 155 -16.00 3.36 11.40
C VAL A 155 -16.44 1.99 11.96
N GLY A 156 -15.49 1.18 12.44
CA GLY A 156 -15.78 -0.11 13.09
C GLY A 156 -16.74 0.04 14.27
N SER A 157 -16.47 1.00 15.15
CA SER A 157 -17.31 1.32 16.30
C SER A 157 -18.71 1.78 15.87
N SER A 158 -18.82 2.64 14.84
CA SER A 158 -20.11 3.15 14.34
C SER A 158 -21.02 2.06 13.76
N TYR A 159 -20.42 1.01 13.19
CA TYR A 159 -21.14 -0.14 12.64
C TYR A 159 -21.16 -1.36 13.57
N ASN A 160 -20.67 -1.23 14.81
CA ASN A 160 -20.56 -2.29 15.80
C ASN A 160 -19.90 -3.57 15.22
N ASN A 161 -18.77 -3.38 14.53
CA ASN A 161 -17.98 -4.45 13.92
C ASN A 161 -16.61 -4.55 14.60
N GLY A 162 -16.47 -5.52 15.49
CA GLY A 162 -15.23 -5.73 16.25
C GLY A 162 -14.01 -6.13 15.39
N ILE A 163 -14.22 -6.72 14.20
CA ILE A 163 -13.13 -7.05 13.28
C ILE A 163 -12.54 -5.77 12.68
N LEU A 164 -13.40 -4.85 12.23
CA LEU A 164 -12.99 -3.56 11.69
C LEU A 164 -12.36 -2.67 12.77
N GLU A 165 -12.91 -2.72 13.99
CA GLU A 165 -12.38 -2.00 15.15
C GLU A 165 -10.97 -2.48 15.51
N ALA A 166 -10.79 -3.80 15.67
CA ALA A 166 -9.48 -4.40 15.93
C ALA A 166 -8.50 -4.11 14.78
N GLY A 167 -8.95 -4.27 13.53
CA GLY A 167 -8.15 -3.96 12.34
C GLY A 167 -7.62 -2.51 12.36
N GLY A 168 -8.47 -1.54 12.69
CA GLY A 168 -8.08 -0.13 12.80
C GLY A 168 -6.99 0.11 13.84
N ILE A 169 -7.07 -0.53 15.00
CA ILE A 169 -6.03 -0.46 16.05
C ILE A 169 -4.72 -1.08 15.55
N LEU A 170 -4.79 -2.24 14.89
CA LEU A 170 -3.59 -2.90 14.35
C LEU A 170 -2.92 -2.05 13.26
N VAL A 171 -3.69 -1.33 12.43
CA VAL A 171 -3.15 -0.37 11.44
C VAL A 171 -2.54 0.85 12.12
N ALA A 172 -3.14 1.32 13.21
CA ALA A 172 -2.65 2.48 13.96
C ALA A 172 -1.30 2.20 14.67
N ILE A 173 -0.93 0.94 14.87
CA ILE A 173 0.36 0.56 15.43
C ILE A 173 1.35 0.35 14.28
N PRO A 174 2.37 1.24 14.10
CA PRO A 174 3.29 1.20 12.97
C PRO A 174 4.37 0.12 13.12
N LEU A 175 3.99 -1.12 13.48
CA LEU A 175 4.87 -2.28 13.42
C LEU A 175 4.57 -3.01 12.10
N LEU A 176 5.59 -3.17 11.24
CA LEU A 176 5.50 -3.67 9.86
C LEU A 176 4.57 -4.90 9.66
N ILE A 177 4.57 -5.83 10.61
CA ILE A 177 3.78 -7.06 10.50
C ILE A 177 2.34 -6.84 11.00
N THR A 178 2.14 -6.05 12.06
CA THR A 178 0.81 -5.82 12.62
C THR A 178 -0.03 -4.95 11.69
N SER A 179 0.58 -3.99 11.00
CA SER A 179 -0.12 -3.12 10.06
C SER A 179 -0.68 -3.89 8.86
N PHE A 180 0.05 -4.89 8.36
CA PHE A 180 -0.43 -5.77 7.28
C PHE A 180 -1.64 -6.62 7.72
N VAL A 181 -1.55 -7.24 8.89
CA VAL A 181 -2.67 -8.02 9.45
C VAL A 181 -3.88 -7.12 9.75
N GLY A 182 -3.64 -5.91 10.26
CA GLY A 182 -4.67 -4.91 10.51
C GLY A 182 -5.42 -4.51 9.25
N LEU A 183 -4.71 -4.27 8.14
CA LEU A 183 -5.34 -3.96 6.85
C LEU A 183 -6.24 -5.10 6.34
N ILE A 184 -5.84 -6.36 6.54
CA ILE A 184 -6.67 -7.52 6.20
C ILE A 184 -7.96 -7.51 7.02
N PHE A 185 -7.86 -7.27 8.33
CA PHE A 185 -9.03 -7.19 9.21
C PHE A 185 -9.95 -6.03 8.81
N CYS A 186 -9.39 -4.87 8.46
CA CYS A 186 -10.16 -3.76 7.92
C CYS A 186 -10.90 -4.17 6.63
N TYR A 187 -10.24 -4.84 5.69
CA TYR A 187 -10.86 -5.28 4.45
C TYR A 187 -12.02 -6.26 4.67
N VAL A 188 -11.82 -7.26 5.54
CA VAL A 188 -12.84 -8.26 5.88
C VAL A 188 -14.01 -7.60 6.63
N GLY A 189 -13.71 -6.78 7.66
CA GLY A 189 -14.72 -6.08 8.44
C GLY A 189 -15.57 -5.12 7.59
N LEU A 190 -14.95 -4.41 6.64
CA LEU A 190 -15.69 -3.58 5.68
C LEU A 190 -16.60 -4.40 4.76
N GLY A 191 -16.19 -5.61 4.37
CA GLY A 191 -17.03 -6.52 3.58
C GLY A 191 -18.29 -7.00 4.34
N GLU A 192 -18.17 -7.25 5.65
CA GLU A 192 -19.31 -7.58 6.49
C GLU A 192 -20.28 -6.40 6.64
N VAL A 193 -19.75 -5.19 6.85
CA VAL A 193 -20.56 -3.97 6.93
C VAL A 193 -21.26 -3.69 5.59
N GLU A 194 -20.56 -3.85 4.47
CA GLU A 194 -21.13 -3.71 3.13
C GLU A 194 -22.31 -4.67 2.93
N THR A 195 -22.15 -5.93 3.33
CA THR A 195 -23.20 -6.96 3.20
C THR A 195 -24.42 -6.61 4.04
N LYS A 196 -24.22 -6.18 5.29
CA LYS A 196 -25.31 -5.74 6.19
C LYS A 196 -26.07 -4.54 5.63
N LEU A 197 -25.37 -3.54 5.10
CA LEU A 197 -26.01 -2.36 4.50
C LEU A 197 -26.74 -2.71 3.21
N GLY A 198 -26.19 -3.61 2.39
CA GLY A 198 -26.82 -4.10 1.17
C GLY A 198 -28.13 -4.83 1.43
N THR A 199 -28.19 -5.70 2.44
CA THR A 199 -29.41 -6.44 2.80
C THR A 199 -30.50 -5.52 3.36
N GLN A 200 -30.12 -4.54 4.19
CA GLN A 200 -31.08 -3.55 4.71
C GLN A 200 -31.64 -2.65 3.60
N ALA A 201 -30.82 -2.28 2.61
CA ALA A 201 -31.27 -1.49 1.45
C ALA A 201 -32.20 -2.29 0.52
N ALA A 202 -32.04 -3.61 0.45
CA ALA A 202 -32.93 -4.50 -0.31
C ALA A 202 -34.26 -4.75 0.41
N GLY A 203 -34.23 -4.90 1.75
CA GLY A 203 -35.44 -5.11 2.56
C GLY A 203 -36.37 -3.90 2.63
N SER A 204 -35.85 -2.68 2.47
CA SER A 204 -36.66 -1.44 2.41
C SER A 204 -37.48 -1.28 1.12
N LYS A 205 -37.29 -2.14 0.11
CA LYS A 205 -38.04 -2.11 -1.16
C LYS A 205 -39.15 -3.18 -1.24
N SER A 206 -39.34 -3.96 -0.19
CA SER A 206 -40.45 -4.90 0.00
C SER A 206 -41.52 -4.28 0.89
#